data_AF-A0A1Y4NKR7-F1
#
_entry.id   AF-A0A1Y4NKR7-F1
#
_cell.length_a   1.000
_cell.length_b   1.000
_cell.length_c   1.000
_cell.angle_alpha   90.00
_cell.angle_beta   90.00
_cell.angle_gamma   90.00
#
_symmetry.space_group_name_H-M   'P 1'
#
loop_
_entity.id
_entity.type
_entity.pdbx_description
1 polymer ?
#
loop_
_entity_poly.entity_id
_entity_poly.type
_entity_poly.pdbx_seq_one_letter_code
_entity_poly.pdbx_strand_id
1 'polypeptide(L)'
;MTISRTERTAITGTQTYGKWYVDEMNFIGHDTDLTDGLKYFYSQTGIQPYVMILDYDASLWNNGIFNESAAEEYLAEIYRNIFSDNGHMILAYFACENDSEDMDGTFYIYYGSAAYSVMDDEAETIFWSYFEMNYNNLDLSIAEFIGDSFRETADNIMHTGNSGGNALIRAAVIFAVVCVIVIVVGVIVIKKSGRREE
;
A
#
# COMPACT_ATOMS: atom_id res chain seq x y z
N MET A 1 -0.43 7.05 -12.00
CA MET A 1 0.59 6.49 -11.08
C MET A 1 1.69 7.50 -10.85
N THR A 2 1.93 7.83 -9.59
CA THR A 2 3.05 8.67 -9.14
C THR A 2 4.29 7.79 -9.04
N ILE A 3 5.41 8.26 -9.59
CA ILE A 3 6.71 7.58 -9.50
C ILE A 3 7.52 8.28 -8.43
N SER A 4 8.09 7.50 -7.50
CA SER A 4 8.95 8.00 -6.43
C SER A 4 10.14 8.79 -6.97
N ARG A 5 10.42 9.93 -6.33
CA ARG A 5 11.56 10.81 -6.61
C ARG A 5 12.57 10.84 -5.46
N THR A 6 12.20 10.30 -4.31
CA THR A 6 13.02 10.28 -3.10
C THR A 6 13.77 8.95 -2.99
N GLU A 7 15.07 9.03 -2.67
CA GLU A 7 15.87 7.84 -2.36
C GLU A 7 15.72 7.49 -0.88
N ARG A 8 15.45 6.20 -0.61
CA ARG A 8 15.21 5.67 0.74
C ARG A 8 16.19 4.54 1.03
N THR A 9 16.53 4.40 2.30
CA THR A 9 17.32 3.28 2.81
C THR A 9 16.43 2.41 3.66
N ALA A 10 16.49 1.10 3.47
CA ALA A 10 15.72 0.15 4.28
C ALA A 10 16.09 0.31 5.76
N ILE A 11 15.09 0.25 6.64
CA ILE A 11 15.33 0.24 8.07
C ILE A 11 15.96 -1.08 8.49
N THR A 12 16.73 -1.05 9.58
CA THR A 12 17.37 -2.25 10.14
C THR A 12 17.00 -2.37 11.61
N GLY A 13 16.95 -3.59 12.13
CA GLY A 13 16.66 -3.84 13.55
C GLY A 13 15.17 -3.96 13.91
N THR A 14 14.26 -3.95 12.94
CA THR A 14 12.85 -4.31 13.15
C THR A 14 12.74 -5.77 13.58
N GLN A 15 12.20 -6.00 14.78
CA GLN A 15 12.02 -7.33 15.35
C GLN A 15 10.79 -7.97 14.73
N THR A 16 10.97 -9.12 14.08
CA THR A 16 9.85 -9.77 13.40
C THR A 16 8.78 -10.23 14.39
N TYR A 17 7.55 -9.77 14.18
CA TYR A 17 6.35 -10.29 14.81
C TYR A 17 5.85 -11.52 14.04
N GLY A 18 5.41 -12.55 14.75
CA GLY A 18 5.08 -13.85 14.15
C GLY A 18 3.82 -13.87 13.29
N LYS A 19 2.93 -12.87 13.43
CA LYS A 19 1.70 -12.74 12.64
C LYS A 19 1.81 -11.56 11.67
N TRP A 20 1.17 -11.72 10.52
CA TRP A 20 1.13 -10.71 9.45
C TRP A 20 -0.22 -10.03 9.32
N TYR A 21 -1.28 -10.68 9.81
CA TYR A 21 -2.60 -10.11 9.80
C TYR A 21 -3.49 -10.68 10.92
N VAL A 22 -4.60 -10.00 11.15
CA VAL A 22 -5.79 -10.50 11.83
C VAL A 22 -7.01 -10.14 10.99
N ASP A 23 -7.96 -11.06 10.92
CA ASP A 23 -9.21 -10.88 10.18
C ASP A 23 -10.37 -11.36 11.04
N GLU A 24 -11.10 -10.41 11.59
CA GLU A 24 -12.27 -10.64 12.45
C GLU A 24 -13.55 -10.82 11.63
N MET A 25 -13.56 -10.30 10.40
CA MET A 25 -14.70 -10.37 9.48
C MET A 25 -14.71 -11.65 8.63
N ASN A 26 -13.59 -12.38 8.61
CA ASN A 26 -13.38 -13.57 7.79
C ASN A 26 -13.54 -13.27 6.28
N PHE A 27 -13.04 -12.10 5.86
CA PHE A 27 -13.03 -11.65 4.47
C PHE A 27 -11.85 -12.21 3.67
N ILE A 28 -10.76 -12.62 4.34
CA ILE A 28 -9.60 -13.23 3.72
C ILE A 28 -9.83 -14.74 3.59
N GLY A 29 -10.26 -15.18 2.40
CA GLY A 29 -10.43 -16.60 2.10
C GLY A 29 -9.10 -17.37 1.98
N HIS A 30 -8.12 -16.82 1.25
CA HIS A 30 -6.77 -17.36 1.08
C HIS A 30 -5.74 -16.27 1.34
N ASP A 31 -4.76 -16.55 2.22
CA ASP A 31 -3.84 -15.54 2.76
C ASP A 31 -2.48 -15.49 2.06
N THR A 32 -2.23 -16.34 1.07
CA THR A 32 -0.90 -16.48 0.47
C THR A 32 -0.48 -15.20 -0.24
N ASP A 33 -1.33 -14.64 -1.11
CA ASP A 33 -1.02 -13.40 -1.84
C ASP A 33 -0.85 -12.20 -0.90
N LEU A 34 -1.69 -12.10 0.13
CA LEU A 34 -1.55 -11.12 1.20
C LEU A 34 -0.18 -11.26 1.86
N THR A 35 0.10 -12.41 2.48
CA THR A 35 1.31 -12.55 3.30
C THR A 35 2.58 -12.48 2.47
N ASP A 36 2.57 -12.91 1.21
CA ASP A 36 3.71 -12.78 0.31
C ASP A 36 3.96 -11.32 -0.08
N GLY A 37 2.91 -10.53 -0.31
CA GLY A 37 3.02 -9.09 -0.52
C GLY A 37 3.61 -8.36 0.69
N LEU A 38 3.09 -8.65 1.90
CA LEU A 38 3.58 -8.03 3.15
C LEU A 38 5.04 -8.42 3.45
N LYS A 39 5.40 -9.70 3.28
CA LYS A 39 6.79 -10.18 3.45
C LYS A 39 7.73 -9.57 2.43
N TYR A 40 7.27 -9.42 1.19
CA TYR A 40 8.07 -8.77 0.15
C TYR A 40 8.34 -7.31 0.52
N PHE A 41 7.30 -6.56 0.92
CA PHE A 41 7.46 -5.19 1.39
C PHE A 41 8.45 -5.09 2.55
N TYR A 42 8.33 -5.97 3.56
CA TYR A 42 9.29 -6.04 4.66
C TYR A 42 10.73 -6.31 4.17
N SER A 43 10.90 -7.24 3.23
CA SER A 43 12.22 -7.57 2.69
C SER A 43 12.92 -6.40 2.00
N GLN A 44 12.15 -5.50 1.36
CA GLN A 44 12.68 -4.35 0.63
C GLN A 44 12.87 -3.13 1.52
N THR A 45 11.97 -2.91 2.48
CA THR A 45 11.89 -1.67 3.27
C THR A 45 12.45 -1.82 4.68
N GLY A 46 12.51 -3.03 5.22
CA GLY A 46 12.73 -3.30 6.64
C GLY A 46 11.52 -3.01 7.52
N ILE A 47 10.42 -2.48 6.98
CA ILE A 47 9.19 -2.20 7.73
C ILE A 47 8.31 -3.44 7.68
N GLN A 48 7.96 -4.01 8.82
CA GLN A 48 7.04 -5.15 8.84
C GLN A 48 5.59 -4.64 8.89
N PRO A 49 4.77 -4.84 7.84
CA PRO A 49 3.37 -4.51 7.89
C PRO A 49 2.58 -5.51 8.75
N TYR A 50 1.51 -5.03 9.36
CA TYR A 50 0.50 -5.84 10.02
C TYR A 50 -0.89 -5.39 9.58
N VAL A 51 -1.64 -6.27 8.94
CA VAL A 51 -2.98 -5.95 8.41
C VAL A 51 -4.05 -6.34 9.43
N MET A 52 -4.98 -5.45 9.72
CA MET A 52 -6.09 -5.71 10.62
C MET A 52 -7.40 -5.50 9.87
N ILE A 53 -8.22 -6.53 9.72
CA ILE A 53 -9.62 -6.39 9.28
C ILE A 53 -10.48 -6.57 10.52
N LEU A 54 -11.04 -5.48 11.02
CA LEU A 54 -11.70 -5.40 12.32
C LEU A 54 -13.22 -5.41 12.16
N ASP A 55 -13.90 -6.11 13.07
CA ASP A 55 -15.36 -6.09 13.15
C ASP A 55 -15.87 -4.71 13.57
N TYR A 56 -17.16 -4.47 13.35
CA TYR A 56 -17.81 -3.22 13.71
C TYR A 56 -17.77 -2.99 15.23
N ASP A 57 -17.11 -1.90 15.64
CA ASP A 57 -17.13 -1.38 17.00
C ASP A 57 -17.73 0.03 17.02
N ALA A 58 -18.95 0.15 17.53
CA ALA A 58 -19.67 1.42 17.63
C ALA A 58 -18.90 2.55 18.36
N SER A 59 -17.92 2.24 19.21
CA SER A 59 -17.08 3.26 19.88
C SER A 59 -16.16 4.01 18.91
N LEU A 60 -15.89 3.43 17.74
CA LEU A 60 -15.09 4.02 16.66
C LEU A 60 -15.93 4.85 15.68
N TRP A 61 -17.23 5.02 15.96
CA TRP A 61 -18.17 5.74 15.11
C TRP A 61 -18.97 6.78 15.90
N ASN A 62 -19.04 8.01 15.40
CA ASN A 62 -19.85 9.08 15.95
C ASN A 62 -21.10 9.28 15.09
N ASN A 63 -22.24 8.71 15.50
CA ASN A 63 -23.50 8.74 14.73
C ASN A 63 -23.33 8.23 13.28
N GLY A 64 -22.63 7.11 13.11
CA GLY A 64 -22.36 6.51 11.79
C GLY A 64 -21.22 7.17 11.00
N ILE A 65 -20.52 8.15 11.58
CA ILE A 65 -19.35 8.78 10.96
C ILE A 65 -18.08 8.22 11.62
N PHE A 66 -17.12 7.76 10.83
CA PHE A 66 -15.85 7.22 11.32
C PHE A 66 -15.12 8.24 12.22
N ASN A 67 -14.68 7.81 13.40
CA ASN A 67 -13.98 8.64 14.37
C ASN A 67 -12.47 8.36 14.30
N GLU A 68 -11.77 9.13 13.46
CA GLU A 68 -10.34 9.00 13.23
C GLU A 68 -9.50 9.07 14.52
N SER A 69 -9.81 10.00 15.44
CA SER A 69 -9.06 10.13 16.69
C SER A 69 -9.20 8.90 17.59
N ALA A 70 -10.40 8.30 17.65
CA ALA A 70 -10.60 7.07 18.42
C ALA A 70 -9.87 5.88 17.77
N ALA A 71 -9.87 5.80 16.43
CA ALA A 71 -9.13 4.79 15.68
C ALA A 71 -7.61 4.92 15.88
N GLU A 72 -7.06 6.13 15.86
CA GLU A 72 -5.64 6.38 16.10
C GLU A 72 -5.24 5.97 17.53
N GLU A 73 -6.04 6.34 18.54
CA GLU A 73 -5.80 5.94 19.94
C GLU A 73 -5.84 4.41 20.11
N TYR A 74 -6.82 3.76 19.49
CA TYR A 74 -6.98 2.31 19.48
C TYR A 74 -5.74 1.62 18.86
N LEU A 75 -5.34 2.04 17.66
CA LEU A 75 -4.18 1.44 16.98
C LEU A 75 -2.87 1.74 17.70
N ALA A 76 -2.72 2.90 18.33
CA ALA A 76 -1.57 3.22 19.14
C ALA A 76 -1.44 2.29 20.35
N GLU A 77 -2.56 1.91 20.98
CA GLU A 77 -2.56 0.92 22.06
C GLU A 77 -2.20 -0.47 21.56
N ILE A 78 -2.82 -0.93 20.46
CA ILE A 78 -2.47 -2.19 19.82
C ILE A 78 -0.97 -2.25 19.50
N TYR A 79 -0.44 -1.20 18.86
CA TYR A 79 0.97 -1.10 18.48
C TYR A 79 1.89 -1.30 19.69
N ARG A 80 1.66 -0.55 20.78
CA ARG A 80 2.45 -0.65 22.02
C ARG A 80 2.38 -2.02 22.67
N ASN A 81 1.26 -2.72 22.51
CA ASN A 81 1.05 -4.03 23.11
C ASN A 81 1.69 -5.16 22.32
N ILE A 82 1.75 -5.06 20.99
CA ILE A 82 2.22 -6.15 20.11
C ILE A 82 3.65 -5.98 19.62
N PHE A 83 4.14 -4.74 19.49
CA PHE A 83 5.47 -4.44 18.98
C PHE A 83 6.38 -3.88 20.06
N SER A 84 7.62 -4.37 20.09
CA SER A 84 8.66 -3.90 21.02
C SER A 84 9.57 -2.83 20.43
N ASP A 85 9.38 -2.47 19.17
CA ASP A 85 10.15 -1.47 18.43
C ASP A 85 9.23 -0.59 17.57
N ASN A 86 9.83 0.31 16.79
CA ASN A 86 9.11 1.33 15.99
C ASN A 86 9.18 1.06 14.48
N GLY A 87 9.59 -0.13 14.06
CA GLY A 87 9.80 -0.51 12.66
C GLY A 87 8.58 -1.13 11.98
N HIS A 88 7.41 -1.11 12.63
CA HIS A 88 6.18 -1.67 12.08
C HIS A 88 5.23 -0.60 11.52
N MET A 89 4.35 -1.04 10.62
CA MET A 89 3.24 -0.28 10.06
C MET A 89 1.97 -1.12 10.19
N ILE A 90 0.88 -0.54 10.68
CA ILE A 90 -0.43 -1.19 10.72
C ILE A 90 -1.29 -0.60 9.60
N LEU A 91 -1.84 -1.46 8.74
CA LEU A 91 -2.96 -1.10 7.86
C LEU A 91 -4.22 -1.71 8.48
N ALA A 92 -5.10 -0.87 8.99
CA ALA A 92 -6.35 -1.30 9.59
C ALA A 92 -7.53 -0.99 8.67
N TYR A 93 -8.44 -1.94 8.57
CA TYR A 93 -9.77 -1.78 8.02
C TYR A 93 -10.76 -1.84 9.17
N PHE A 94 -11.55 -0.79 9.33
CA PHE A 94 -12.60 -0.67 10.33
C PHE A 94 -13.95 -0.89 9.65
N ALA A 95 -14.60 -2.01 9.92
CA ALA A 95 -15.90 -2.33 9.34
C ALA A 95 -16.99 -1.36 9.82
N CYS A 96 -17.93 -1.02 8.93
CA CYS A 96 -19.12 -0.25 9.27
C CYS A 96 -20.27 -1.15 9.72
N GLU A 97 -21.41 -0.57 10.13
CA GLU A 97 -22.56 -1.35 10.57
C GLU A 97 -23.17 -2.13 9.38
N ASN A 98 -23.26 -3.46 9.51
CA ASN A 98 -23.71 -4.39 8.45
C ASN A 98 -22.79 -4.44 7.22
N ASP A 99 -21.49 -4.33 7.43
CA ASP A 99 -20.49 -4.42 6.37
C ASP A 99 -20.44 -5.80 5.70
N SER A 100 -19.81 -5.85 4.53
CA SER A 100 -19.64 -7.06 3.72
C SER A 100 -18.30 -7.05 2.99
N GLU A 101 -18.05 -8.07 2.16
CA GLU A 101 -16.83 -8.13 1.32
C GLU A 101 -16.75 -6.99 0.28
N ASP A 102 -17.80 -6.17 0.13
CA ASP A 102 -17.76 -4.91 -0.63
C ASP A 102 -16.91 -3.81 0.06
N MET A 103 -16.56 -3.99 1.33
CA MET A 103 -15.66 -3.17 2.14
C MET A 103 -16.06 -1.67 2.26
N ASP A 104 -17.30 -1.40 2.67
CA ASP A 104 -17.86 -0.03 2.78
C ASP A 104 -17.39 0.76 4.03
N GLY A 105 -16.50 0.18 4.82
CA GLY A 105 -15.91 0.73 6.03
C GLY A 105 -14.80 1.74 5.75
N THR A 106 -13.75 1.73 6.56
CA THR A 106 -12.66 2.71 6.42
C THR A 106 -11.29 2.08 6.63
N PHE A 107 -10.38 2.33 5.69
CA PHE A 107 -8.96 2.02 5.86
C PHE A 107 -8.22 3.16 6.55
N TYR A 108 -7.27 2.80 7.42
CA TYR A 108 -6.43 3.73 8.14
C TYR A 108 -5.04 3.14 8.34
N ILE A 109 -4.00 3.97 8.30
CA ILE A 109 -2.62 3.53 8.54
C ILE A 109 -2.11 4.12 9.85
N TYR A 110 -1.45 3.29 10.66
CA TYR A 110 -0.70 3.72 11.84
C TYR A 110 0.76 3.30 11.72
N TYR A 111 1.69 4.21 12.02
CA TYR A 111 3.12 3.98 11.87
C TYR A 111 3.86 3.99 13.21
N GLY A 112 4.86 3.11 13.31
CA GLY A 112 5.96 3.36 14.23
C GLY A 112 6.87 4.49 13.74
N SER A 113 7.47 5.21 14.67
CA SER A 113 8.32 6.37 14.35
C SER A 113 9.51 6.07 13.44
N ALA A 114 10.05 4.83 13.43
CA ALA A 114 11.14 4.46 12.54
C ALA A 114 10.65 4.17 11.11
N ALA A 115 9.41 3.69 10.96
CA ALA A 115 8.83 3.43 9.64
C ALA A 115 8.71 4.71 8.78
N TYR A 116 8.55 5.88 9.39
CA TYR A 116 8.45 7.17 8.69
C TYR A 116 9.72 7.54 7.90
N SER A 117 10.89 6.94 8.18
CA SER A 117 12.09 7.20 7.36
C SER A 117 12.02 6.59 5.96
N VAL A 118 11.06 5.68 5.72
CA VAL A 118 10.78 5.08 4.41
C VAL A 118 9.36 5.41 3.96
N MET A 119 8.37 5.28 4.83
CA MET A 119 6.98 5.68 4.58
C MET A 119 6.77 7.15 4.92
N ASP A 120 7.50 8.04 4.23
CA ASP A 120 7.25 9.48 4.25
C ASP A 120 5.99 9.85 3.42
N ASP A 121 5.60 11.13 3.42
CA ASP A 121 4.40 11.62 2.75
C ASP A 121 4.33 11.26 1.25
N GLU A 122 5.47 11.21 0.53
CA GLU A 122 5.50 10.79 -0.87
C GLU A 122 5.25 9.28 -1.00
N ALA A 123 5.90 8.48 -0.17
CA ALA A 123 5.72 7.03 -0.16
C ALA A 123 4.30 6.62 0.22
N GLU A 124 3.69 7.31 1.19
CA GLU A 124 2.29 7.07 1.55
C GLU A 124 1.34 7.47 0.42
N THR A 125 1.58 8.60 -0.27
CA THR A 125 0.80 8.99 -1.45
C THR A 125 0.89 7.92 -2.55
N ILE A 126 2.07 7.32 -2.74
CA ILE A 126 2.28 6.22 -3.69
C ILE A 126 1.53 4.97 -3.23
N PHE A 127 1.60 4.63 -1.94
CA PHE A 127 0.86 3.50 -1.37
C PHE A 127 -0.64 3.63 -1.65
N TRP A 128 -1.26 4.76 -1.28
CA TRP A 128 -2.69 4.96 -1.51
C TRP A 128 -3.07 4.97 -2.99
N SER A 129 -2.17 5.39 -3.89
CA SER A 129 -2.40 5.32 -5.33
C SER A 129 -2.46 3.87 -5.83
N TYR A 130 -1.58 2.97 -5.36
CA TYR A 130 -1.65 1.54 -5.68
C TYR A 130 -2.82 0.86 -4.98
N PHE A 131 -3.11 1.27 -3.74
CA PHE A 131 -4.23 0.79 -2.96
C PHE A 131 -5.56 1.04 -3.67
N GLU A 132 -5.84 2.29 -4.07
CA GLU A 132 -7.05 2.64 -4.82
C GLU A 132 -7.13 1.91 -6.16
N MET A 133 -6.01 1.77 -6.87
CA MET A 133 -5.97 1.07 -8.15
C MET A 133 -6.35 -0.42 -8.00
N ASN A 134 -5.76 -1.10 -7.01
CA ASN A 134 -5.96 -2.53 -6.81
C ASN A 134 -7.32 -2.81 -6.14
N TYR A 135 -7.77 -1.96 -5.22
CA TYR A 135 -9.10 -2.03 -4.62
C TYR A 135 -10.23 -1.96 -5.66
N ASN A 136 -10.07 -1.09 -6.67
CA ASN A 136 -11.06 -0.96 -7.76
C ASN A 136 -10.94 -2.04 -8.84
N ASN A 137 -10.01 -2.99 -8.71
CA ASN A 137 -9.86 -4.09 -9.65
C ASN A 137 -10.70 -5.30 -9.20
N LEU A 138 -11.87 -5.46 -9.82
CA LEU A 138 -12.83 -6.52 -9.47
C LEU A 138 -12.35 -7.95 -9.78
N ASP A 139 -11.22 -8.11 -10.46
CA ASP A 139 -10.60 -9.42 -10.70
C ASP A 139 -9.73 -9.88 -9.51
N LEU A 140 -9.44 -8.99 -8.54
CA LEU A 140 -8.62 -9.31 -7.36
C LEU A 140 -9.49 -9.62 -6.15
N SER A 141 -9.10 -10.65 -5.40
CA SER A 141 -9.58 -10.88 -4.04
C SER A 141 -9.04 -9.83 -3.06
N ILE A 142 -9.63 -9.76 -1.86
CA ILE A 142 -9.17 -8.88 -0.78
C ILE A 142 -7.70 -9.12 -0.43
N ALA A 143 -7.28 -10.39 -0.40
CA ALA A 143 -5.90 -10.76 -0.12
C ALA A 143 -4.95 -10.29 -1.23
N GLU A 144 -5.32 -10.49 -2.49
CA GLU A 144 -4.51 -10.12 -3.65
C GLU A 144 -4.34 -8.60 -3.74
N PHE A 145 -5.43 -7.82 -3.62
CA PHE A 145 -5.29 -6.38 -3.78
C PHE A 145 -4.44 -5.76 -2.67
N ILE A 146 -4.62 -6.15 -1.40
CA ILE A 146 -3.79 -5.65 -0.29
C ILE A 146 -2.34 -6.07 -0.52
N GLY A 147 -2.10 -7.35 -0.82
CA GLY A 147 -0.77 -7.90 -1.05
C GLY A 147 -0.04 -7.18 -2.20
N ASP A 148 -0.71 -6.99 -3.32
CA ASP A 148 -0.15 -6.30 -4.49
C ASP A 148 0.09 -4.82 -4.21
N SER A 149 -0.79 -4.13 -3.46
CA SER A 149 -0.54 -2.74 -3.08
C SER A 149 0.74 -2.58 -2.27
N PHE A 150 1.01 -3.49 -1.32
CA PHE A 150 2.29 -3.49 -0.61
C PHE A 150 3.47 -3.82 -1.53
N ARG A 151 3.35 -4.84 -2.38
CA ARG A 151 4.42 -5.26 -3.29
C ARG A 151 4.82 -4.15 -4.25
N GLU A 152 3.85 -3.57 -4.94
CA GLU A 152 4.06 -2.51 -5.93
C GLU A 152 4.57 -1.22 -5.27
N THR A 153 4.10 -0.92 -4.05
CA THR A 153 4.63 0.20 -3.27
C THR A 153 6.12 -0.02 -2.96
N ALA A 154 6.51 -1.20 -2.48
CA ALA A 154 7.92 -1.50 -2.19
C ALA A 154 8.81 -1.34 -3.43
N ASP A 155 8.38 -1.89 -4.56
CA ASP A 155 9.09 -1.72 -5.83
C ASP A 155 9.24 -0.24 -6.17
N ASN A 156 8.18 0.55 -5.97
CA ASN A 156 8.18 1.97 -6.31
C ASN A 156 9.00 2.85 -5.35
N ILE A 157 8.97 2.60 -4.05
CA ILE A 157 9.64 3.49 -3.08
C ILE A 157 11.08 3.08 -2.82
N MET A 158 11.44 1.81 -3.05
CA MET A 158 12.78 1.24 -2.77
C MET A 158 13.66 1.06 -3.99
N HIS A 159 13.34 1.67 -5.14
CA HIS A 159 14.09 1.53 -6.40
C HIS A 159 15.62 1.72 -6.29
N THR A 160 16.14 2.38 -5.24
CA THR A 160 17.58 2.70 -5.03
C THR A 160 18.24 1.91 -3.91
N GLY A 161 17.46 1.23 -3.07
CA GLY A 161 17.96 0.50 -1.89
C GLY A 161 18.80 -0.73 -2.22
N ASN A 162 18.57 -1.36 -3.38
CA ASN A 162 19.41 -2.45 -3.91
C ASN A 162 20.64 -1.94 -4.64
N SER A 163 21.44 -1.11 -3.96
CA SER A 163 22.70 -0.58 -4.46
C SER A 163 23.76 -1.69 -4.59
N GLY A 164 23.69 -2.42 -5.70
CA GLY A 164 24.74 -3.32 -6.19
C GLY A 164 25.01 -3.19 -7.69
N GLY A 165 24.13 -2.55 -8.46
CA GLY A 165 24.41 -2.27 -9.85
C GLY A 165 23.23 -1.65 -10.58
N ASN A 166 23.53 -0.94 -11.66
CA ASN A 166 22.62 -0.73 -12.79
C ASN A 166 21.86 0.60 -12.82
N ALA A 167 22.54 1.71 -12.53
CA ALA A 167 22.13 3.04 -12.98
C ALA A 167 21.79 3.10 -14.50
N LEU A 168 22.39 2.21 -15.30
CA LEU A 168 22.11 2.05 -16.74
C LEU A 168 20.73 1.45 -17.04
N ILE A 169 20.24 0.52 -16.20
CA ILE A 169 18.89 -0.05 -16.37
C ILE A 169 17.83 0.99 -16.01
N ARG A 170 18.08 1.82 -14.99
CA ARG A 170 17.24 2.99 -14.66
C ARG A 170 17.10 3.95 -15.84
N ALA A 171 18.20 4.30 -16.50
CA ALA A 171 18.16 5.15 -17.69
C ALA A 171 17.37 4.49 -18.85
N ALA A 172 17.52 3.18 -19.03
CA ALA A 172 16.84 2.43 -20.09
C ALA A 172 15.32 2.32 -19.87
N VAL A 173 14.86 2.07 -18.64
CA VAL A 173 13.44 1.97 -18.31
C VAL A 173 12.74 3.33 -18.47
N ILE A 174 13.34 4.40 -17.94
CA ILE A 174 12.81 5.77 -18.11
C ILE A 174 12.71 6.11 -19.60
N PHE A 175 13.75 5.79 -20.38
CA PHE A 175 13.74 6.03 -21.82
C PHE A 175 12.65 5.24 -22.55
N ALA A 176 12.47 3.95 -22.22
CA ALA A 176 11.44 3.11 -22.84
C ALA A 176 10.02 3.64 -22.59
N VAL A 177 9.72 4.07 -21.35
CA VAL A 177 8.41 4.63 -21.00
C VAL A 177 8.14 5.93 -21.77
N VAL A 178 9.12 6.82 -21.88
CA VAL A 178 8.99 8.05 -22.67
C VAL A 178 8.71 7.74 -24.15
N CYS A 179 9.41 6.76 -24.73
CA CYS A 179 9.17 6.33 -26.11
C CYS A 179 7.74 5.82 -26.32
N VAL A 180 7.21 5.00 -25.40
CA VAL A 180 5.83 4.50 -25.47
C VAL A 180 4.82 5.64 -25.42
N ILE A 181 5.01 6.61 -24.52
CA ILE A 181 4.14 7.79 -24.42
C ILE A 181 4.15 8.60 -25.72
N VAL A 182 5.33 8.84 -26.31
CA VAL A 182 5.45 9.57 -27.58
C VAL A 182 4.75 8.82 -28.72
N ILE A 183 4.87 7.50 -28.78
CA ILE A 183 4.20 6.67 -29.77
C ILE A 183 2.67 6.76 -29.60
N VAL A 184 2.17 6.60 -28.38
CA VAL A 184 0.72 6.66 -28.09
C VAL A 184 0.15 8.04 -28.44
N VAL A 185 0.82 9.12 -28.03
CA VAL A 185 0.42 10.50 -28.38
C VAL A 185 0.45 10.69 -29.90
N GLY A 186 1.49 10.22 -30.58
CA GLY A 186 1.59 10.25 -32.04
C GLY A 186 0.43 9.55 -32.73
N VAL A 187 0.07 8.33 -32.29
CA VAL A 187 -1.06 7.56 -32.83
C VAL A 187 -2.39 8.28 -32.60
N ILE A 188 -2.59 8.86 -31.41
CA ILE A 188 -3.81 9.62 -31.10
C ILE A 188 -3.92 10.87 -31.98
N VAL A 189 -2.83 11.61 -32.17
CA VAL A 189 -2.80 12.83 -33.00
C VAL A 189 -3.09 12.48 -34.47
N ILE A 190 -2.47 11.43 -35.01
CA ILE A 190 -2.70 10.97 -36.39
C ILE A 190 -4.16 10.55 -36.58
N LYS A 191 -4.72 9.76 -35.64
CA LYS A 191 -6.12 9.31 -35.69
C LYS A 191 -7.12 10.45 -35.56
N LYS A 192 -6.77 11.52 -34.84
CA LYS A 192 -7.59 12.74 -34.69
C LYS A 192 -7.50 13.65 -35.93
N SER A 193 -6.37 13.68 -36.63
CA SER A 193 -6.23 14.45 -37.88
C SER A 193 -6.99 13.81 -39.03
N GLY A 194 -6.96 12.48 -39.16
CA GLY A 194 -7.67 11.77 -40.23
C GLY A 194 -9.20 11.82 -40.12
N ARG A 195 -9.76 12.09 -38.93
CA ARG A 195 -11.21 12.26 -38.70
C ARG A 195 -11.73 13.68 -38.94
N ARG A 196 -10.86 14.64 -39.27
CA ARG A 196 -11.24 16.03 -39.57
C ARG A 196 -11.36 16.31 -41.07
N GLU A 197 -11.02 15.34 -41.92
CA GLU A 197 -11.07 15.45 -43.39
C GLU A 197 -12.21 14.64 -44.03
N GLU A 198 -13.11 14.05 -43.23
CA GLU A 198 -14.42 13.52 -43.66
C GLU A 198 -15.56 14.41 -43.16
#